data_AF-A0A9E5Y912-F1
#
_entry.id   AF-A0A9E5Y912-F1
#
_cell.length_a   1.000
_cell.length_b   1.000
_cell.length_c   1.000
_cell.angle_alpha   90.00
_cell.angle_beta   90.00
_cell.angle_gamma   90.00
#
_symmetry.space_group_name_H-M   'P 1'
#
loop_
_entity.id
_entity.type
_entity.pdbx_description
1 polymer ?
#
loop_
_entity_poly.entity_id
_entity_poly.type
_entity_poly.pdbx_seq_one_letter_code
_entity_poly.pdbx_strand_id
1 'polypeptide(L)'
;MLVKIRLDFKGTGKPGRFLFGGKPTDKAAEDAREQHVSVFRNVPIQGIQILDIDVSTDVYTVYDDLTNVDVAYAPLILTVKADGLEDIIRFITREDFRKIEILDPAFLTLSHLDVERLLFKVHEEMKEFRSRLERKYNLK
;
A
#
# COMPACT_ATOMS: atom_id res chain seq x y z
N MET A 1 -9.40 -6.60 -15.61
CA MET A 1 -9.84 -7.08 -14.29
C MET A 1 -10.14 -5.88 -13.38
N LEU A 2 -11.32 -5.82 -12.77
CA LEU A 2 -11.70 -4.80 -11.80
C LEU A 2 -11.37 -5.28 -10.37
N VAL A 3 -10.62 -4.48 -9.63
CA VAL A 3 -10.10 -4.85 -8.31
C VAL A 3 -10.27 -3.70 -7.33
N LYS A 4 -10.62 -4.03 -6.09
CA LYS A 4 -10.60 -3.12 -4.95
C LYS A 4 -9.43 -3.48 -4.03
N ILE A 5 -8.61 -2.48 -3.69
CA ILE A 5 -7.38 -2.65 -2.90
C ILE A 5 -7.44 -1.70 -1.71
N ARG A 6 -7.29 -2.24 -0.50
CA ARG A 6 -7.17 -1.45 0.72
C ARG A 6 -5.71 -1.34 1.13
N LEU A 7 -5.26 -0.10 1.30
CA LEU A 7 -3.97 0.27 1.85
C LEU A 7 -4.19 1.06 3.15
N ASP A 8 -3.43 0.77 4.18
CA ASP A 8 -3.51 1.45 5.48
C ASP A 8 -2.17 2.14 5.77
N PHE A 9 -2.15 3.47 5.65
CA PHE A 9 -0.92 4.25 5.80
C PHE A 9 -0.59 4.51 7.27
N LYS A 10 0.59 4.07 7.71
CA LYS A 10 1.07 4.23 9.09
C LYS A 10 1.57 5.66 9.34
N GLY A 11 1.09 6.27 10.43
CA GLY A 11 1.64 7.52 10.95
C GLY A 11 3.00 7.28 11.61
N THR A 12 4.06 7.94 11.11
CA THR A 12 5.41 7.85 11.70
C THR A 12 5.63 8.95 12.74
N GLY A 13 4.80 8.97 13.78
CA GLY A 13 5.05 9.84 14.94
C GLY A 13 6.20 9.27 15.77
N LYS A 14 7.35 9.96 15.83
CA LYS A 14 8.35 9.63 16.86
C LYS A 14 7.72 9.90 18.23
N PRO A 15 7.86 9.02 19.24
CA PRO A 15 7.51 9.36 20.61
C PRO A 15 8.48 10.43 21.11
N GLY A 16 8.12 11.69 20.91
CA GLY A 16 8.83 12.85 21.41
C GLY A 16 8.54 13.01 22.91
N ARG A 17 9.53 12.64 23.72
CA ARG A 17 9.60 12.93 25.15
C ARG A 17 9.53 14.47 25.34
N PHE A 18 8.49 14.95 26.02
CA PHE A 18 8.33 16.29 26.61
C PHE A 18 8.00 17.52 25.70
N LEU A 19 6.84 18.12 26.03
CA LEU A 19 6.50 19.55 26.17
C LEU A 19 6.02 20.47 25.04
N PHE A 20 6.27 20.32 23.74
CA PHE A 20 5.66 21.24 22.75
C PHE A 20 5.48 20.62 21.35
N GLY A 21 4.23 20.41 20.91
CA GLY A 21 3.84 20.59 19.50
C GLY A 21 4.16 19.50 18.47
N GLY A 22 4.26 18.22 18.82
CA GLY A 22 4.26 17.14 17.81
C GLY A 22 2.88 16.98 17.17
N LYS A 23 2.81 16.80 15.83
CA LYS A 23 1.53 16.42 15.18
C LYS A 23 1.00 15.13 15.82
N PRO A 24 -0.30 15.03 16.16
CA PRO A 24 -0.91 13.78 16.58
C PRO A 24 -0.58 12.68 15.58
N THR A 25 -0.33 11.46 16.07
CA THR A 25 -0.03 10.28 15.23
C THR A 25 -1.05 10.09 14.11
N ASP A 26 -2.30 10.45 14.39
CA ASP A 26 -3.43 10.40 13.47
C ASP A 26 -3.24 11.37 12.30
N LYS A 27 -2.88 12.62 12.60
CA LYS A 27 -2.58 13.64 11.57
C LYS A 27 -1.39 13.23 10.71
N ALA A 28 -0.38 12.60 11.31
CA ALA A 28 0.77 12.08 10.56
C ALA A 28 0.37 10.93 9.61
N ALA A 29 -0.56 10.07 10.02
CA ALA A 29 -1.11 9.01 9.16
C ALA A 29 -1.94 9.61 8.01
N GLU A 30 -2.77 10.62 8.28
CA GLU A 30 -3.52 11.35 7.26
C GLU A 30 -2.61 12.02 6.23
N ASP A 31 -1.59 12.75 6.69
CA ASP A 31 -0.63 13.42 5.80
C ASP A 31 0.08 12.40 4.89
N ALA A 32 0.45 11.23 5.44
CA ALA A 32 1.04 10.15 4.65
C ALA A 32 0.06 9.63 3.59
N ARG A 33 -1.21 9.40 3.96
CA ARG A 33 -2.26 9.00 3.01
C ARG A 33 -2.45 10.05 1.92
N GLU A 34 -2.50 11.34 2.25
CA GLU A 34 -2.68 12.44 1.29
C GLU A 34 -1.54 12.52 0.27
N GLN A 35 -0.29 12.31 0.72
CA GLN A 35 0.85 12.21 -0.19
C GLN A 35 0.68 11.07 -1.19
N HIS A 36 0.27 9.88 -0.72
CA HIS A 36 0.04 8.74 -1.60
C HIS A 36 -1.16 8.93 -2.53
N VAL A 37 -2.24 9.57 -2.07
CA VAL A 37 -3.37 9.97 -2.93
C VAL A 37 -2.89 10.85 -4.08
N SER A 38 -2.03 11.83 -3.80
CA SER A 38 -1.46 12.69 -4.83
C SER A 38 -0.64 11.89 -5.85
N VAL A 39 0.19 10.95 -5.39
CA VAL A 39 0.94 10.05 -6.28
C VAL A 39 0.00 9.25 -7.17
N PHE A 40 -1.01 8.59 -6.60
CA PHE A 40 -1.96 7.78 -7.37
C PHE A 40 -2.74 8.60 -8.41
N ARG A 41 -3.08 9.85 -8.11
CA ARG A 41 -3.79 10.71 -9.08
C ARG A 41 -2.93 11.19 -10.24
N ASN A 42 -1.63 11.35 -10.01
CA ASN A 42 -0.75 12.07 -10.95
C ASN A 42 0.30 11.18 -11.63
N VAL A 43 0.59 10.00 -11.08
CA VAL A 43 1.62 9.10 -11.60
C VAL A 43 0.97 7.92 -12.32
N PRO A 44 1.15 7.79 -13.64
CA PRO A 44 0.62 6.66 -14.38
C PRO A 44 1.33 5.38 -13.96
N ILE A 45 0.55 4.31 -13.78
CA ILE A 45 1.03 2.98 -13.44
C ILE A 45 0.75 2.09 -14.64
N GLN A 46 1.79 1.52 -15.25
CA GLN A 46 1.63 0.62 -16.38
C GLN A 46 0.70 -0.55 -16.03
N GLY A 47 -0.24 -0.85 -16.95
CA GLY A 47 -1.21 -1.94 -16.79
C GLY A 47 -2.34 -1.64 -15.80
N ILE A 48 -2.42 -0.42 -15.26
CA ILE A 48 -3.38 -0.03 -14.22
C ILE A 48 -4.06 1.28 -14.57
N GLN A 49 -5.39 1.26 -14.57
CA GLN A 49 -6.25 2.43 -14.58
C GLN A 49 -6.89 2.60 -13.21
N ILE A 50 -6.66 3.74 -12.56
CA ILE A 50 -7.35 4.09 -11.32
C ILE A 50 -8.72 4.65 -11.67
N LEU A 51 -9.77 4.04 -11.12
CA LEU A 51 -11.16 4.42 -11.35
C LEU A 51 -11.72 5.25 -10.20
N ASP A 52 -11.36 4.88 -8.97
CA ASP A 52 -11.82 5.57 -7.76
C ASP A 52 -10.77 5.50 -6.66
N ILE A 53 -10.77 6.54 -5.81
CA ILE A 53 -9.92 6.67 -4.63
C ILE A 53 -10.82 7.12 -3.47
N ASP A 54 -11.15 6.17 -2.60
CA ASP A 54 -12.00 6.39 -1.43
C ASP A 54 -11.15 6.53 -0.16
N VAL A 55 -11.41 7.63 0.56
CA VAL A 55 -10.73 8.06 1.80
C VAL A 55 -11.72 8.30 2.93
N SER A 56 -12.95 7.81 2.80
CA SER A 56 -14.04 8.02 3.74
C SER A 56 -13.91 7.23 5.04
N THR A 57 -13.03 6.23 5.08
CA THR A 57 -12.79 5.45 6.30
C THR A 57 -11.92 6.24 7.27
N ASP A 58 -12.40 6.38 8.49
CA ASP A 58 -11.71 7.11 9.55
C ASP A 58 -10.34 6.50 9.89
N VAL A 59 -9.45 7.37 10.36
CA VAL A 59 -8.17 6.96 10.94
C VAL A 59 -8.43 6.16 12.20
N TYR A 60 -7.68 5.08 12.39
CA TYR A 60 -7.78 4.25 13.58
C TYR A 60 -6.42 4.02 14.21
N THR A 61 -6.41 3.81 15.53
CA THR A 61 -5.21 3.50 16.30
C THR A 61 -5.20 2.03 16.70
N VAL A 62 -4.01 1.43 16.66
CA VAL A 62 -3.75 0.08 17.15
C VAL A 62 -2.58 0.15 18.11
N TYR A 63 -2.77 -0.45 19.28
CA TYR A 63 -1.69 -0.63 20.23
C TYR A 63 -0.71 -1.69 19.73
N ASP A 64 0.56 -1.33 19.58
CA ASP A 64 1.62 -2.25 19.19
C ASP A 64 2.34 -2.79 20.43
N ASP A 65 2.06 -4.04 20.79
CA ASP A 65 2.64 -4.70 21.97
C ASP A 65 4.18 -4.82 21.92
N LEU A 66 4.79 -4.86 20.72
CA LEU A 66 6.23 -5.01 20.57
C LEU A 66 6.97 -3.70 20.84
N THR A 67 6.37 -2.58 20.47
CA THR A 67 6.96 -1.25 20.63
C THR A 67 6.38 -0.47 21.81
N ASN A 68 5.29 -0.96 22.40
CA ASN A 68 4.58 -0.38 23.54
C ASN A 68 4.11 1.06 23.27
N VAL A 69 3.62 1.31 22.06
CA VAL A 69 3.07 2.60 21.60
C VAL A 69 1.83 2.41 20.74
N ASP A 70 0.94 3.40 20.79
CA ASP A 70 -0.19 3.50 19.85
C ASP A 70 0.30 3.90 18.46
N VAL A 71 -0.17 3.16 17.46
CA VAL A 71 0.14 3.40 16.05
C VAL A 71 -1.15 3.74 15.31
N ALA A 72 -1.17 4.93 14.70
CA ALA A 72 -2.28 5.37 13.87
C ALA A 72 -2.14 4.89 12.41
N TYR A 73 -3.26 4.53 11.80
CA TYR A 73 -3.38 4.08 10.43
C TYR A 73 -4.49 4.84 9.71
N ALA A 74 -4.19 5.39 8.54
CA ALA A 74 -5.15 6.09 7.68
C ALA A 74 -5.49 5.20 6.46
N PRO A 75 -6.72 4.66 6.38
CA PRO A 75 -7.10 3.77 5.28
C PRO A 75 -7.33 4.51 3.96
N LEU A 76 -7.03 3.81 2.86
CA LEU A 76 -7.27 4.21 1.48
C LEU A 76 -7.81 3.01 0.71
N ILE A 77 -8.92 3.19 0.00
CA ILE A 77 -9.48 2.16 -0.85
C ILE A 77 -9.35 2.61 -2.30
N LEU A 78 -8.58 1.86 -3.08
CA LEU A 78 -8.43 2.07 -4.52
C LEU A 78 -9.37 1.12 -5.26
N THR A 79 -10.16 1.63 -6.18
CA THR A 79 -10.80 0.82 -7.22
C THR A 79 -10.02 0.99 -8.51
N VAL A 80 -9.47 -0.10 -9.03
CA VAL A 80 -8.61 -0.09 -10.22
C VAL A 80 -9.09 -1.08 -11.25
N LYS A 81 -8.87 -0.76 -12.52
CA LYS A 81 -8.92 -1.72 -13.62
C LYS A 81 -7.49 -2.06 -14.02
N ALA A 82 -7.14 -3.34 -13.89
CA ALA A 82 -5.86 -3.89 -14.29
C ALA A 82 -5.98 -4.64 -15.62
N ASP A 83 -4.91 -4.60 -16.43
CA ASP A 83 -4.82 -5.34 -17.69
C ASP A 83 -4.61 -6.83 -17.41
N GLY A 84 -3.69 -7.16 -16.49
CA GLY A 84 -3.41 -8.53 -16.03
C GLY A 84 -3.36 -8.69 -14.51
N LEU A 85 -3.18 -9.93 -14.06
CA LEU A 85 -3.00 -10.24 -12.63
C LEU A 85 -1.62 -9.82 -12.15
N GLU A 86 -0.61 -9.90 -13.01
CA GLU A 86 0.76 -9.48 -12.76
C GLU A 86 0.84 -7.99 -12.37
N ASP A 87 0.01 -7.14 -12.96
CA ASP A 87 0.02 -5.69 -12.70
C ASP A 87 -0.42 -5.34 -11.28
N ILE A 88 -1.22 -6.19 -10.66
CA ILE A 88 -1.70 -6.06 -9.28
C ILE A 88 -0.61 -6.39 -8.26
N ILE A 89 0.39 -7.20 -8.62
CA ILE A 89 1.40 -7.69 -7.67
C ILE A 89 2.14 -6.56 -6.96
N ARG A 90 2.41 -5.45 -7.65
CA ARG A 90 3.06 -4.26 -7.07
C ARG A 90 2.30 -3.63 -5.91
N PHE A 91 0.99 -3.85 -5.81
CA PHE A 91 0.16 -3.32 -4.72
C PHE A 91 0.20 -4.24 -3.50
N ILE A 92 0.16 -5.56 -3.71
CA ILE A 92 0.11 -6.53 -2.60
C ILE A 92 1.48 -6.70 -1.91
N THR A 93 2.57 -6.29 -2.57
CA THR A 93 3.94 -6.32 -2.04
C THR A 93 4.30 -5.08 -1.22
N ARG A 94 3.38 -4.13 -1.08
CA ARG A 94 3.58 -2.92 -0.27
C ARG A 94 3.41 -3.22 1.21
N GLU A 95 4.17 -2.52 2.06
CA GLU A 95 4.06 -2.65 3.52
C GLU A 95 2.72 -2.14 4.06
N ASP A 96 2.07 -1.22 3.34
CA ASP A 96 0.76 -0.66 3.68
C ASP A 96 -0.42 -1.50 3.16
N PHE A 97 -0.17 -2.60 2.44
CA PHE A 97 -1.21 -3.46 1.92
C PHE A 97 -2.02 -4.13 3.05
N ARG A 98 -3.35 -4.10 2.93
CA ARG A 98 -4.25 -4.71 3.92
C ARG A 98 -5.22 -5.73 3.37
N LYS A 99 -5.86 -5.44 2.24
CA LYS A 99 -6.87 -6.32 1.64
C LYS A 99 -6.93 -6.12 0.14
N ILE A 100 -7.23 -7.19 -0.59
CA ILE A 100 -7.61 -7.16 -1.99
C ILE A 100 -8.97 -7.86 -2.17
N GLU A 101 -9.76 -7.36 -3.10
CA GLU A 101 -11.03 -7.96 -3.52
C GLU A 101 -11.15 -7.85 -5.05
N ILE A 102 -11.29 -8.99 -5.72
CA ILE A 102 -11.52 -9.04 -7.16
C ILE A 102 -13.03 -8.86 -7.38
N LEU A 103 -13.41 -7.78 -8.07
CA LEU A 103 -14.81 -7.45 -8.34
C LEU A 103 -15.29 -8.06 -9.65
N ASP A 104 -14.41 -8.09 -10.65
CA ASP A 104 -14.67 -8.68 -11.97
C ASP A 104 -13.33 -9.09 -12.64
N PRO A 105 -13.25 -10.22 -13.34
CA PRO A 105 -14.29 -11.21 -13.59
C PRO A 105 -14.54 -12.16 -12.42
N ALA A 106 -15.65 -12.89 -12.48
CA ALA A 106 -15.98 -13.94 -11.49
C ALA A 106 -15.00 -15.13 -11.51
N PHE A 107 -14.34 -15.37 -12.64
CA PHE A 107 -13.31 -16.38 -12.82
C PHE A 107 -12.18 -15.83 -13.68
N LEU A 108 -10.94 -16.22 -13.36
CA LEU A 108 -9.76 -15.90 -14.15
C LEU A 108 -9.31 -17.13 -14.93
N THR A 109 -9.01 -16.94 -16.21
CA THR A 109 -8.35 -17.95 -17.04
C THR A 109 -6.97 -17.42 -17.39
N LEU A 110 -5.93 -18.17 -17.04
CA LEU A 110 -4.53 -17.79 -17.27
C LEU A 110 -3.92 -18.75 -18.27
N SER A 111 -3.32 -18.21 -19.33
CA SER A 111 -2.46 -18.97 -20.23
C SER A 111 -1.11 -19.28 -19.57
N HIS A 112 -0.31 -20.15 -20.19
CA HIS A 112 1.06 -20.40 -19.72
C HIS A 112 1.90 -19.11 -19.68
N LEU A 113 1.75 -18.24 -20.67
CA LEU A 113 2.45 -16.96 -20.72
C LEU A 113 2.03 -16.03 -19.58
N ASP A 114 0.75 -16.00 -19.22
CA ASP A 114 0.25 -15.16 -18.11
C ASP A 114 0.83 -15.66 -16.77
N VAL A 115 0.91 -16.97 -16.60
CA VAL A 115 1.54 -17.58 -15.42
C VAL A 115 3.04 -17.25 -15.37
N GLU A 116 3.76 -17.34 -16.50
CA GLU A 116 5.17 -16.97 -16.57
C GLU A 116 5.39 -15.49 -16.21
N ARG A 117 4.58 -14.58 -16.76
CA ARG A 117 4.62 -13.14 -16.45
C ARG A 117 4.35 -12.88 -14.97
N LEU A 118 3.37 -13.56 -14.40
CA LEU A 118 3.04 -13.47 -12.98
C LEU A 118 4.22 -13.90 -12.11
N LEU A 119 4.81 -15.07 -12.38
CA LEU A 119 5.95 -15.60 -11.64
C LEU A 119 7.17 -14.68 -11.75
N PHE A 120 7.43 -14.15 -12.94
CA PHE A 120 8.50 -13.19 -13.16
C PHE A 120 8.27 -11.91 -12.35
N LYS A 121 7.06 -11.37 -12.38
CA LYS A 121 6.72 -10.14 -11.65
C LYS A 121 6.84 -10.31 -10.14
N VAL A 122 6.43 -11.47 -9.60
CA VAL A 122 6.66 -11.82 -8.19
C VAL A 122 8.15 -11.83 -7.86
N HIS A 123 8.98 -12.45 -8.69
CA HIS A 123 10.43 -12.46 -8.49
C HIS A 123 11.03 -11.04 -8.46
N GLU A 124 10.63 -10.18 -9.40
CA GLU A 124 11.09 -8.79 -9.46
C GLU A 124 10.74 -8.02 -8.18
N GLU A 125 9.49 -8.13 -7.73
CA GLU A 125 9.03 -7.43 -6.52
C GLU A 125 9.72 -7.94 -5.25
N MET A 126 10.00 -9.25 -5.16
CA MET A 126 10.81 -9.82 -4.07
C MET A 126 12.24 -9.30 -4.08
N LYS A 127 12.85 -9.18 -5.26
CA LYS A 127 14.20 -8.64 -5.43
C LYS A 127 14.25 -7.16 -5.05
N GLU A 128 13.26 -6.38 -5.47
CA GLU A 128 13.14 -4.97 -5.12
C GLU A 128 12.90 -4.78 -3.62
N PHE A 129 12.01 -5.58 -3.02
CA PHE A 129 11.80 -5.58 -1.57
C PHE A 129 13.10 -5.88 -0.80
N ARG A 130 13.86 -6.90 -1.22
CA ARG A 130 15.17 -7.19 -0.63
C ARG A 130 16.15 -6.02 -0.77
N SER A 131 16.23 -5.41 -1.95
CA SER A 131 17.11 -4.26 -2.17
C SER A 131 16.72 -3.07 -1.28
N ARG A 132 15.42 -2.81 -1.09
CA ARG A 132 14.92 -1.78 -0.16
C ARG A 132 15.33 -2.08 1.28
N LEU A 133 15.23 -3.34 1.71
CA LEU A 133 15.69 -3.76 3.04
C LEU A 133 17.20 -3.58 3.20
N GLU A 134 18.01 -4.07 2.27
CA GLU A 134 19.48 -3.94 2.30
C GLU A 134 19.91 -2.48 2.40
N ARG A 135 19.31 -1.58 1.60
CA ARG A 135 19.58 -0.14 1.70
C ARG A 135 19.20 0.41 3.08
N LYS A 136 18.06 0.03 3.64
CA LYS A 136 17.61 0.46 4.98
C LYS A 136 18.56 0.00 6.08
N TYR A 137 19.16 -1.19 5.96
CA TYR A 137 20.12 -1.72 6.92
C TYR A 137 21.54 -1.17 6.73
N ASN A 138 21.97 -0.93 5.49
CA ASN A 138 23.31 -0.39 5.17
C ASN A 138 23.43 1.13 5.37
N LEU A 139 22.31 1.83 5.60
CA LEU A 139 22.26 3.24 5.98
C LEU A 139 22.32 3.45 7.51
N LYS A 140 22.41 2.38 8.31
CA LYS A 140 22.70 2.41 9.75
C LYS A 140 24.17 2.06 9.99
#